data_AF-A0A934KU53-F1
#
_entry.id   AF-A0A934KU53-F1
#
_cell.length_a   1.000
_cell.length_b   1.000
_cell.length_c   1.000
_cell.angle_alpha   90.00
_cell.angle_beta   90.00
_cell.angle_gamma   90.00
#
_symmetry.space_group_name_H-M   'P 1'
#
loop_
_entity.id
_entity.type
_entity.pdbx_description
1 polymer ?
#
loop_
_entity_poly.entity_id
_entity_poly.type
_entity_poly.pdbx_seq_one_letter_code
_entity_poly.pdbx_strand_id
1 'polypeptide(L)'
;MTQELGYQLPWQLGGPMNIGEGYRWNVPCVTYGFDSAFLNYFGTNGVAAVEEAVAQLNALPPASDLTSTSYPSIPLLPPNTTAATLNYLDLRSRALATLLQCLGLTVAQENVYTLRSMRVTGTSTNFIVAQRNFDPVTLTTTNLINGVLFSYSVRTGLRSSETQFYNDAEESRVSGNSSASGIAGISVTSGTVIGSPSADDVGGIKYLLRYGNITREGLLPDVRGAAPALTNWVNIALRPGVEKVTFVRQSFSAASGAFLPMTNRYTDAYFDGDQLKRQELERITTQPDILFTGRDLGLAYSNPILFAAGGVSNWLNNAALNGQPDGAGPGIIRPPMTIAFSTVGFYYYNYTTPGIRFLDERSASRGQSWARFDSENILVAFPRPSPDGSPTKLRLNFTLGNIARETSWNLYGPTGARFYLQHSADLRSWTNSAVVTNTGFPLTYFLPMDTVSRSVFYRALPE
;
A
#
# COMPACT_ATOMS: atom_id res chain seq x y z
N MET A 1 3.68 4.39 -21.37
CA MET A 1 2.77 4.11 -20.24
C MET A 1 2.52 5.43 -19.55
N THR A 2 1.30 5.94 -19.64
CA THR A 2 0.95 7.28 -19.16
C THR A 2 -0.24 7.19 -18.22
N GLN A 3 -0.40 8.20 -17.37
CA GLN A 3 -1.54 8.30 -16.46
C GLN A 3 -2.88 8.35 -17.20
N GLU A 4 -2.94 9.00 -18.37
CA GLU A 4 -4.13 9.05 -19.22
C GLU A 4 -4.65 7.67 -19.64
N LEU A 5 -3.76 6.67 -19.73
CA LEU A 5 -4.05 5.30 -20.12
C LEU A 5 -4.17 4.33 -18.93
N GLY A 6 -4.25 4.84 -17.69
CA GLY A 6 -4.43 4.02 -16.49
C GLY A 6 -3.14 3.52 -15.83
N TYR A 7 -1.96 3.99 -16.24
CA TYR A 7 -0.69 3.62 -15.59
C TYR A 7 -0.26 4.66 -14.56
N GLN A 8 0.63 4.27 -13.63
CA GLN A 8 1.23 5.22 -12.66
C GLN A 8 0.18 5.98 -11.85
N LEU A 9 -0.91 5.29 -11.47
CA LEU A 9 -1.97 5.89 -10.68
C LEU A 9 -1.47 6.15 -9.24
N PRO A 10 -1.96 7.19 -8.55
CA PRO A 10 -1.40 7.62 -7.26
C PRO A 10 -1.42 6.58 -6.15
N TRP A 11 -2.27 5.55 -6.26
CA TRP A 11 -2.42 4.46 -5.29
C TRP A 11 -1.63 3.19 -5.65
N GLN A 12 -1.00 3.14 -6.82
CA GLN A 12 -0.20 1.99 -7.27
C GLN A 12 1.29 2.23 -7.00
N LEU A 13 1.98 1.24 -6.44
CA LEU A 13 3.43 1.26 -6.37
C LEU A 13 4.01 0.66 -7.65
N GLY A 14 4.34 1.52 -8.61
CA GLY A 14 4.87 1.10 -9.90
C GLY A 14 3.77 0.84 -10.92
N GLY A 15 3.93 -0.18 -11.76
CA GLY A 15 2.99 -0.52 -12.82
C GLY A 15 3.41 -1.78 -13.58
N PRO A 16 2.54 -2.30 -14.47
CA PRO A 16 2.81 -3.53 -15.19
C PRO A 16 3.90 -3.35 -16.24
N MET A 17 4.84 -4.28 -16.27
CA MET A 17 5.96 -4.31 -17.21
C MET A 17 5.85 -5.50 -18.16
N ASN A 18 6.45 -5.41 -19.34
CA ASN A 18 6.61 -6.60 -20.17
C ASN A 18 7.64 -7.55 -19.55
N ILE A 19 7.61 -8.82 -19.97
CA ILE A 19 8.71 -9.74 -19.73
C ILE A 19 10.01 -9.13 -20.27
N GLY A 20 11.01 -9.02 -19.39
CA GLY A 20 12.31 -8.39 -19.64
C GLY A 20 12.41 -6.95 -19.14
N GLU A 21 11.31 -6.30 -18.78
CA GLU A 21 11.28 -4.89 -18.34
C GLU A 21 11.03 -4.71 -16.83
N GLY A 22 11.02 -5.80 -16.07
CA GLY A 22 10.76 -5.78 -14.62
C GLY A 22 11.80 -5.02 -13.81
N TYR A 23 11.38 -4.58 -12.61
CA TYR A 23 12.24 -3.90 -11.63
C TYR A 23 12.47 -4.81 -10.45
N ARG A 24 13.71 -4.87 -9.95
CA ARG A 24 14.08 -5.74 -8.82
C ARG A 24 15.06 -5.07 -7.87
N TRP A 25 15.13 -5.60 -6.65
CA TRP A 25 16.29 -5.41 -5.80
C TRP A 25 17.43 -6.27 -6.31
N ASN A 26 18.59 -5.65 -6.55
CA ASN A 26 19.81 -6.36 -6.93
C ASN A 26 20.78 -6.54 -5.75
N VAL A 27 20.25 -6.49 -4.54
CA VAL A 27 20.96 -6.78 -3.28
C VAL A 27 20.19 -7.84 -2.49
N PRO A 28 20.87 -8.75 -1.77
CA PRO A 28 20.21 -9.84 -1.07
C PRO A 28 19.58 -9.42 0.27
N CYS A 29 19.89 -8.22 0.76
CA CYS A 29 19.39 -7.68 2.02
C CYS A 29 18.73 -6.32 1.82
N VAL A 30 17.46 -6.23 2.24
CA VAL A 30 16.67 -5.01 2.27
C VAL A 30 16.30 -4.71 3.71
N THR A 31 16.63 -3.52 4.19
CA THR A 31 16.39 -3.11 5.57
C THR A 31 15.01 -2.50 5.75
N TYR A 32 14.36 -2.71 6.89
CA TYR A 32 13.11 -2.02 7.24
C TYR A 32 13.13 -1.50 8.69
N GLY A 33 12.27 -0.53 8.97
CA GLY A 33 12.16 0.08 10.29
C GLY A 33 10.82 0.76 10.51
N PHE A 34 10.60 1.23 11.74
CA PHE A 34 9.38 1.92 12.17
C PHE A 34 9.75 3.28 12.73
N ASP A 35 9.06 4.33 12.33
CA ASP A 35 9.24 5.64 12.94
C ASP A 35 8.45 5.81 14.24
N SER A 36 8.71 6.91 14.94
CA SER A 36 8.01 7.25 16.19
C SER A 36 6.50 7.36 16.00
N ALA A 37 6.03 7.84 14.84
CA ALA A 37 4.61 8.02 14.60
C ALA A 37 3.87 6.68 14.46
N PHE A 38 4.47 5.70 13.78
CA PHE A 38 3.97 4.32 13.75
C PHE A 38 3.96 3.71 15.14
N LEU A 39 5.07 3.83 15.88
CA LEU A 39 5.20 3.26 17.23
C LEU A 39 4.19 3.87 18.20
N ASN A 40 3.93 5.18 18.11
CA ASN A 40 2.98 5.86 18.99
C ASN A 40 1.53 5.42 18.76
N TYR A 41 1.15 5.15 17.51
CA TYR A 41 -0.23 4.80 17.18
C TYR A 41 -0.50 3.29 17.22
N PHE A 42 0.38 2.48 16.62
CA PHE A 42 0.19 1.03 16.52
C PHE A 42 0.95 0.25 17.60
N GLY A 43 1.97 0.83 18.22
CA GLY A 43 2.73 0.19 19.29
C GLY A 43 3.37 -1.14 18.89
N THR A 44 3.70 -1.94 19.90
CA THR A 44 4.34 -3.25 19.72
C THR A 44 3.47 -4.24 18.96
N ASN A 45 2.14 -4.13 19.04
CA ASN A 45 1.23 -5.01 18.32
C ASN A 45 1.21 -4.68 16.82
N GLY A 46 1.32 -3.41 16.45
CA GLY A 46 1.54 -3.00 15.07
C GLY A 46 2.84 -3.51 14.50
N VAL A 47 3.91 -3.42 15.30
CA VAL A 47 5.21 -3.99 14.94
C VAL A 47 5.07 -5.49 14.71
N ALA A 48 4.46 -6.23 15.64
CA ALA A 48 4.24 -7.67 15.50
C ALA A 48 3.47 -8.03 14.21
N ALA A 49 2.41 -7.28 13.87
CA ALA A 49 1.65 -7.49 12.63
C ALA A 49 2.52 -7.33 11.37
N VAL A 50 3.42 -6.33 11.34
CA VAL A 50 4.34 -6.14 10.21
C VAL A 50 5.45 -7.19 10.20
N GLU A 51 5.99 -7.56 11.36
CA GLU A 51 7.00 -8.61 11.50
C GLU A 51 6.48 -9.97 11.03
N GLU A 52 5.22 -10.29 11.29
CA GLU A 52 4.56 -11.50 10.75
C GLU A 52 4.50 -11.48 9.21
N ALA A 53 4.18 -10.34 8.60
CA ALA A 53 4.20 -10.20 7.14
C ALA A 53 5.61 -10.38 6.56
N VAL A 54 6.62 -9.76 7.21
CA VAL A 54 8.04 -9.90 6.85
C VAL A 54 8.50 -11.36 6.97
N ALA A 55 8.13 -12.04 8.06
CA ALA A 55 8.51 -13.42 8.33
C ALA A 55 8.05 -14.36 7.20
N GLN A 56 6.86 -14.13 6.63
CA GLN A 56 6.37 -14.92 5.50
C GLN A 56 7.20 -14.75 4.23
N LEU A 57 7.63 -13.53 3.92
CA LEU A 57 8.49 -13.27 2.78
C LEU A 57 9.90 -13.82 3.00
N ASN A 58 10.43 -13.70 4.23
CA ASN A 58 11.72 -14.25 4.59
C ASN A 58 11.74 -15.79 4.59
N ALA A 59 10.60 -16.43 4.82
CA ALA A 59 10.44 -17.89 4.77
C ALA A 59 10.46 -18.44 3.34
N LEU A 60 10.31 -17.60 2.30
CA LEU A 60 10.44 -18.03 0.92
C LEU A 60 11.87 -18.58 0.66
N PRO A 61 12.02 -19.74 0.00
CA PRO A 61 13.33 -20.22 -0.41
C PRO A 61 13.91 -19.36 -1.56
N PRO A 62 15.18 -19.56 -1.93
CA PRO A 62 15.76 -18.98 -3.14
C PRO A 62 14.91 -19.26 -4.39
N ALA A 63 14.98 -18.36 -5.37
CA ALA A 63 14.17 -18.41 -6.59
C ALA A 63 14.33 -19.71 -7.39
N SER A 64 15.52 -20.30 -7.40
CA SER A 64 15.78 -21.62 -8.00
C SER A 64 14.89 -22.72 -7.40
N ASP A 65 14.61 -22.62 -6.11
CA ASP A 65 13.92 -23.63 -5.32
C ASP A 65 12.43 -23.31 -5.14
N LEU A 66 11.99 -22.11 -5.53
CA LEU A 66 10.59 -21.72 -5.51
C LEU A 66 9.78 -22.57 -6.49
N THR A 67 8.86 -23.37 -5.95
CA THR A 67 7.91 -24.15 -6.71
C THR A 67 6.52 -23.51 -6.55
N SER A 68 6.04 -22.82 -7.58
CA SER A 68 4.78 -22.04 -7.51
C SER A 68 3.57 -22.89 -7.15
N THR A 69 3.54 -24.17 -7.55
CA THR A 69 2.46 -25.12 -7.22
C THR A 69 2.41 -25.51 -5.75
N SER A 70 3.44 -25.19 -4.96
CA SER A 70 3.43 -25.38 -3.49
C SER A 70 2.70 -24.24 -2.76
N TYR A 71 2.26 -23.20 -3.47
CA TYR A 71 1.54 -22.05 -2.92
C TYR A 71 0.08 -22.05 -3.37
N PRO A 72 -0.83 -21.51 -2.55
CA PRO A 72 -2.25 -21.58 -2.84
C PRO A 72 -2.64 -20.66 -4.00
N SER A 73 -3.57 -21.12 -4.84
CA SER A 73 -4.27 -20.27 -5.80
C SER A 73 -5.33 -19.37 -5.14
N ILE A 74 -5.81 -19.76 -3.95
CA ILE A 74 -6.67 -18.93 -3.10
C ILE A 74 -5.87 -18.55 -1.85
N PRO A 75 -5.17 -17.41 -1.87
CA PRO A 75 -4.32 -16.97 -0.76
C PRO A 75 -5.10 -16.39 0.43
N LEU A 76 -6.43 -16.23 0.31
CA LEU A 76 -7.28 -15.69 1.37
C LEU A 76 -7.72 -16.80 2.33
N LEU A 77 -7.66 -16.49 3.62
CA LEU A 77 -8.30 -17.29 4.66
C LEU A 77 -9.80 -16.97 4.74
N PRO A 78 -10.61 -17.79 5.45
CA PRO A 78 -11.99 -17.42 5.73
C PRO A 78 -12.06 -16.00 6.31
N PRO A 79 -12.96 -15.14 5.79
CA PRO A 79 -13.04 -13.76 6.25
C PRO A 79 -13.52 -13.71 7.69
N ASN A 80 -12.95 -12.79 8.48
CA ASN A 80 -13.44 -12.55 9.83
C ASN A 80 -14.71 -11.69 9.76
N THR A 81 -15.86 -12.33 9.98
CA THR A 81 -17.17 -11.68 9.87
C THR A 81 -17.36 -10.57 10.90
N THR A 82 -16.84 -10.75 12.12
CA THR A 82 -16.87 -9.72 13.16
C THR A 82 -16.06 -8.50 12.76
N ALA A 83 -14.85 -8.69 12.22
CA ALA A 83 -14.02 -7.61 11.71
C ALA A 83 -14.66 -6.91 10.51
N ALA A 84 -15.32 -7.67 9.62
CA ALA A 84 -16.10 -7.11 8.51
C ALA A 84 -17.24 -6.20 9.01
N THR A 85 -18.05 -6.68 9.95
CA THR A 85 -19.14 -5.89 10.57
C THR A 85 -18.62 -4.64 11.28
N LEU A 86 -17.44 -4.72 11.88
CA LEU A 86 -16.81 -3.60 12.58
C LEU A 86 -15.98 -2.68 11.66
N ASN A 87 -15.92 -2.93 10.36
CA ASN A 87 -15.11 -2.18 9.40
C ASN A 87 -13.60 -2.16 9.73
N TYR A 88 -13.06 -3.30 10.18
CA TYR A 88 -11.64 -3.44 10.43
C TYR A 88 -10.87 -3.96 9.21
N LEU A 89 -9.78 -3.27 8.87
CA LEU A 89 -8.76 -3.69 7.91
C LEU A 89 -7.61 -4.38 8.64
N ASP A 90 -7.16 -5.53 8.12
CA ASP A 90 -6.03 -6.26 8.71
C ASP A 90 -4.69 -5.62 8.33
N LEU A 91 -3.98 -5.08 9.32
CA LEU A 91 -2.71 -4.38 9.18
C LEU A 91 -1.63 -5.31 8.62
N ARG A 92 -1.59 -6.57 9.08
CA ARG A 92 -0.61 -7.58 8.63
C ARG A 92 -0.84 -7.94 7.16
N SER A 93 -2.07 -8.20 6.76
CA SER A 93 -2.46 -8.48 5.37
C SER A 93 -2.11 -7.31 4.44
N ARG A 94 -2.37 -6.06 4.86
CA ARG A 94 -1.97 -4.88 4.07
C ARG A 94 -0.45 -4.73 3.97
N ALA A 95 0.28 -4.95 5.07
CA ALA A 95 1.74 -4.90 5.06
C ALA A 95 2.33 -5.94 4.08
N LEU A 96 1.83 -7.18 4.11
CA LEU A 96 2.25 -8.24 3.18
C LEU A 96 2.01 -7.86 1.71
N ALA A 97 0.80 -7.42 1.38
CA ALA A 97 0.44 -7.00 0.02
C ALA A 97 1.29 -5.83 -0.49
N THR A 98 1.73 -4.95 0.41
CA THR A 98 2.59 -3.81 0.07
C THR A 98 4.04 -4.22 -0.10
N LEU A 99 4.55 -5.08 0.78
CA LEU A 99 5.93 -5.58 0.69
C LEU A 99 6.16 -6.38 -0.60
N LEU A 100 5.15 -7.12 -1.09
CA LEU A 100 5.20 -7.73 -2.42
C LEU A 100 5.37 -6.70 -3.54
N GLN A 101 4.69 -5.55 -3.44
CA GLN A 101 4.89 -4.47 -4.41
C GLN A 101 6.30 -3.87 -4.29
N CYS A 102 6.82 -3.72 -3.07
CA CYS A 102 8.19 -3.29 -2.83
C CYS A 102 9.24 -4.27 -3.37
N LEU A 103 8.87 -5.51 -3.71
CA LEU A 103 9.72 -6.48 -4.40
C LEU A 103 9.62 -6.42 -5.93
N GLY A 104 8.80 -5.51 -6.48
CA GLY A 104 8.65 -5.30 -7.92
C GLY A 104 7.41 -5.91 -8.55
N LEU A 105 6.49 -6.45 -7.73
CA LEU A 105 5.17 -6.86 -8.22
C LEU A 105 4.19 -5.67 -8.25
N THR A 106 3.08 -5.82 -8.96
CA THR A 106 2.00 -4.82 -8.98
C THR A 106 0.64 -5.51 -8.90
N VAL A 107 -0.43 -4.72 -8.87
CA VAL A 107 -1.81 -5.19 -8.74
C VAL A 107 -2.22 -5.95 -9.98
N ALA A 108 -2.04 -7.28 -9.98
CA ALA A 108 -2.37 -8.10 -11.15
C ALA A 108 -3.84 -7.93 -11.58
N GLN A 109 -4.75 -7.73 -10.62
CA GLN A 109 -6.19 -7.58 -10.89
C GLN A 109 -6.58 -6.31 -11.64
N GLU A 110 -5.78 -5.25 -11.54
CA GLU A 110 -5.98 -3.96 -12.22
C GLU A 110 -5.13 -3.85 -13.49
N ASN A 111 -4.37 -4.91 -13.82
CA ASN A 111 -3.38 -4.87 -14.88
C ASN A 111 -3.33 -6.18 -15.69
N VAL A 112 -4.41 -6.96 -15.68
CA VAL A 112 -4.55 -8.09 -16.60
C VAL A 112 -4.64 -7.57 -18.02
N TYR A 113 -5.44 -6.51 -18.18
CA TYR A 113 -5.63 -5.77 -19.42
C TYR A 113 -5.25 -4.32 -19.17
N THR A 114 -4.62 -3.69 -20.15
CA THR A 114 -4.22 -2.29 -20.05
C THR A 114 -4.47 -1.60 -21.37
N LEU A 115 -4.75 -0.29 -21.33
CA LEU A 115 -4.83 0.49 -22.55
C LEU A 115 -3.41 0.69 -23.11
N ARG A 116 -3.17 0.24 -24.33
CA ARG A 116 -1.91 0.46 -25.05
C ARG A 116 -1.86 1.79 -25.77
N SER A 117 -3.02 2.25 -26.26
CA SER A 117 -3.18 3.45 -27.07
C SER A 117 -4.63 3.94 -27.01
N MET A 118 -4.79 5.26 -27.11
CA MET A 118 -6.06 5.94 -27.35
C MET A 118 -5.91 6.80 -28.61
N ARG A 119 -6.91 6.73 -29.51
CA ARG A 119 -6.96 7.57 -30.71
C ARG A 119 -8.35 8.14 -30.91
N VAL A 120 -8.44 9.46 -30.91
CA VAL A 120 -9.66 10.20 -31.26
C VAL A 120 -9.72 10.37 -32.77
N THR A 121 -10.83 9.94 -33.39
CA THR A 121 -11.12 10.12 -34.82
C THR A 121 -12.53 10.68 -34.97
N GLY A 122 -12.65 11.96 -35.35
CA GLY A 122 -13.94 12.65 -35.36
C GLY A 122 -14.53 12.70 -33.95
N THR A 123 -15.76 12.19 -33.80
CA THR A 123 -16.46 12.09 -32.51
C THR A 123 -16.25 10.75 -31.79
N SER A 124 -15.43 9.86 -32.36
CA SER A 124 -15.20 8.52 -31.81
C SER A 124 -13.82 8.41 -31.16
N THR A 125 -13.79 7.92 -29.94
CA THR A 125 -12.55 7.54 -29.25
C THR A 125 -12.34 6.04 -29.39
N ASN A 126 -11.20 5.64 -29.95
CA ASN A 126 -10.84 4.25 -30.18
C ASN A 126 -9.68 3.87 -29.27
N PHE A 127 -9.68 2.63 -28.78
CA PHE A 127 -8.66 2.14 -27.84
C PHE A 127 -8.03 0.86 -28.37
N ILE A 128 -6.73 0.70 -28.09
CA ILE A 128 -6.03 -0.58 -28.24
C ILE A 128 -5.81 -1.11 -26.83
N VAL A 129 -6.25 -2.33 -26.55
CA VAL A 129 -6.07 -3.00 -25.26
C VAL A 129 -5.04 -4.12 -25.41
N ALA A 130 -4.14 -4.22 -24.44
CA ALA A 130 -3.11 -5.26 -24.39
C ALA A 130 -3.23 -6.06 -23.10
N GLN A 131 -3.04 -7.37 -23.19
CA GLN A 131 -2.85 -8.21 -22.00
C GLN A 131 -1.46 -7.94 -21.39
N ARG A 132 -1.42 -7.80 -20.07
CA ARG A 132 -0.20 -7.49 -19.30
C ARG A 132 0.04 -8.40 -18.09
N ASN A 133 -0.81 -9.40 -17.90
CA ASN A 133 -0.56 -10.48 -16.97
C ASN A 133 0.06 -11.69 -17.70
N PHE A 134 0.95 -12.41 -17.01
CA PHE A 134 1.74 -13.49 -17.59
C PHE A 134 1.64 -14.74 -16.72
N ASP A 135 1.60 -15.90 -17.36
CA ASP A 135 1.71 -17.17 -16.66
C ASP A 135 3.12 -17.28 -16.06
N PRO A 136 3.25 -17.57 -14.75
CA PRO A 136 4.55 -17.54 -14.08
C PRO A 136 5.50 -18.67 -14.50
N VAL A 137 5.02 -19.68 -15.22
CA VAL A 137 5.81 -20.82 -15.69
C VAL A 137 6.19 -20.63 -17.16
N THR A 138 5.22 -20.35 -18.03
CA THR A 138 5.46 -20.24 -19.47
C THR A 138 5.87 -18.83 -19.91
N LEU A 139 5.60 -17.82 -19.08
CA LEU A 139 5.78 -16.39 -19.36
C LEU A 139 4.96 -15.90 -20.55
N THR A 140 3.96 -16.66 -20.99
CA THR A 140 3.02 -16.21 -22.03
C THR A 140 1.93 -15.35 -21.41
N THR A 141 1.43 -14.38 -22.16
CA THR A 141 0.30 -13.55 -21.71
C THR A 141 -0.91 -14.42 -21.36
N THR A 142 -1.58 -14.11 -20.25
CA THR A 142 -2.76 -14.83 -19.79
C THR A 142 -3.74 -13.89 -19.09
N ASN A 143 -5.03 -14.17 -19.20
CA ASN A 143 -6.08 -13.50 -18.43
C ASN A 143 -6.53 -14.30 -17.20
N LEU A 144 -5.72 -15.26 -16.79
CA LEU A 144 -5.92 -16.01 -15.55
C LEU A 144 -5.07 -15.41 -14.44
N ILE A 145 -5.69 -15.11 -13.31
CA ILE A 145 -4.99 -14.84 -12.05
C ILE A 145 -5.33 -15.98 -11.10
N ASN A 146 -4.34 -16.75 -10.68
CA ASN A 146 -4.47 -17.93 -9.83
C ASN A 146 -5.63 -18.85 -10.29
N GLY A 147 -5.79 -19.02 -11.61
CA GLY A 147 -6.85 -19.83 -12.22
C GLY A 147 -8.23 -19.17 -12.36
N VAL A 148 -8.42 -17.92 -11.91
CA VAL A 148 -9.65 -17.13 -12.11
C VAL A 148 -9.57 -16.37 -13.43
N LEU A 149 -10.63 -16.47 -14.24
CA LEU A 149 -10.71 -15.84 -15.56
C LEU A 149 -11.20 -14.40 -15.47
N PHE A 150 -10.43 -13.50 -16.06
CA PHE A 150 -10.77 -12.08 -16.20
C PHE A 150 -11.05 -11.71 -17.65
N SER A 151 -11.93 -10.73 -17.83
CA SER A 151 -12.17 -9.97 -19.05
C SER A 151 -12.07 -8.48 -18.71
N TYR A 152 -12.29 -7.58 -19.67
CA TYR A 152 -12.24 -6.13 -19.44
C TYR A 152 -13.43 -5.40 -20.06
N SER A 153 -13.70 -4.20 -19.54
CA SER A 153 -14.51 -3.18 -20.19
C SER A 153 -13.74 -1.87 -20.23
N VAL A 154 -13.80 -1.14 -21.35
CA VAL A 154 -13.12 0.16 -21.43
C VAL A 154 -13.96 1.22 -20.71
N ARG A 155 -13.37 1.84 -19.69
CA ARG A 155 -13.93 2.99 -18.97
C ARG A 155 -13.19 4.25 -19.36
N THR A 156 -13.93 5.35 -19.46
CA THR A 156 -13.38 6.65 -19.84
C THR A 156 -13.80 7.71 -18.83
N GLY A 157 -12.98 8.75 -18.67
CA GLY A 157 -13.27 9.85 -17.74
C GLY A 157 -13.29 9.41 -16.27
N LEU A 158 -12.54 8.37 -15.92
CA LEU A 158 -12.29 7.99 -14.53
C LEU A 158 -11.42 9.06 -13.87
N ARG A 159 -11.56 9.29 -12.56
CA ARG A 159 -10.79 10.32 -11.85
C ARG A 159 -9.62 9.70 -11.11
N SER A 160 -8.41 10.18 -11.39
CA SER A 160 -7.22 9.85 -10.60
C SER A 160 -6.94 10.86 -9.49
N SER A 161 -7.50 12.06 -9.60
CA SER A 161 -7.55 13.07 -8.54
C SER A 161 -8.73 14.02 -8.77
N GLU A 162 -8.88 15.06 -7.95
CA GLU A 162 -9.92 16.08 -8.12
C GLU A 162 -9.87 16.75 -9.51
N THR A 163 -8.68 16.88 -10.10
CA THR A 163 -8.46 17.61 -11.37
C THR A 163 -7.95 16.75 -12.51
N GLN A 164 -7.59 15.48 -12.27
CA GLN A 164 -7.04 14.59 -13.31
C GLN A 164 -7.99 13.44 -13.63
N PHE A 165 -8.06 13.13 -14.93
CA PHE A 165 -8.86 12.04 -15.45
C PHE A 165 -8.00 11.05 -16.24
N TYR A 166 -8.46 9.81 -16.29
CA TYR A 166 -7.83 8.73 -17.04
C TYR A 166 -8.89 7.82 -17.68
N ASN A 167 -8.41 6.96 -18.58
CA ASN A 167 -9.17 5.87 -19.17
C ASN A 167 -8.51 4.57 -18.75
N ASP A 168 -9.31 3.50 -18.68
CA ASP A 168 -8.81 2.21 -18.22
C ASP A 168 -9.49 1.04 -18.94
N ALA A 169 -8.79 -0.07 -19.03
CA ALA A 169 -9.35 -1.37 -19.40
C ALA A 169 -9.79 -2.10 -18.13
N GLU A 170 -10.80 -1.56 -17.43
CA GLU A 170 -11.27 -2.06 -16.13
C GLU A 170 -11.61 -3.55 -16.20
N GLU A 171 -10.89 -4.34 -15.40
CA GLU A 171 -11.07 -5.78 -15.33
C GLU A 171 -12.37 -6.18 -14.63
N SER A 172 -13.02 -7.19 -15.21
CA SER A 172 -14.17 -7.86 -14.64
C SER A 172 -13.93 -9.36 -14.60
N ARG A 173 -14.29 -9.98 -13.48
CA ARG A 173 -14.22 -11.44 -13.34
C ARG A 173 -15.33 -12.06 -14.18
N VAL A 174 -14.97 -13.09 -14.96
CA VAL A 174 -15.93 -13.83 -15.80
C VAL A 174 -16.36 -15.12 -15.12
N SER A 175 -15.44 -15.80 -14.44
CA SER A 175 -15.69 -17.06 -13.74
C SER A 175 -14.67 -17.29 -12.63
N GLY A 176 -14.98 -18.20 -11.70
CA GLY A 176 -14.10 -18.56 -10.58
C GLY A 176 -14.48 -17.91 -9.26
N ASN A 177 -13.78 -18.30 -8.19
CA ASN A 177 -14.03 -17.81 -6.83
C ASN A 177 -13.50 -16.38 -6.68
N SER A 178 -14.29 -15.49 -6.04
CA SER A 178 -13.90 -14.10 -5.72
C SER A 178 -12.61 -13.98 -4.89
N SER A 179 -12.12 -15.10 -4.34
CA SER A 179 -10.98 -15.14 -3.42
C SER A 179 -9.63 -15.48 -4.07
N ALA A 180 -9.57 -15.90 -5.34
CA ALA A 180 -8.32 -16.29 -6.01
C ALA A 180 -7.58 -15.11 -6.69
N SER A 181 -7.36 -14.06 -5.91
CA SER A 181 -6.71 -12.81 -6.35
C SER A 181 -5.20 -12.88 -6.12
N GLY A 182 -4.38 -12.27 -6.98
CA GLY A 182 -2.98 -11.97 -6.63
C GLY A 182 -2.95 -11.03 -5.42
N ILE A 183 -2.02 -11.24 -4.49
CA ILE A 183 -2.01 -10.48 -3.24
C ILE A 183 -1.29 -9.15 -3.39
N ALA A 184 -0.27 -9.08 -4.26
CA ALA A 184 0.38 -7.81 -4.57
C ALA A 184 -0.68 -6.78 -4.98
N GLY A 185 -0.88 -5.75 -4.17
CA GLY A 185 -1.84 -4.68 -4.45
C GLY A 185 -3.32 -5.04 -4.33
N ILE A 186 -3.70 -6.19 -3.77
CA ILE A 186 -5.12 -6.48 -3.52
C ILE A 186 -5.75 -5.37 -2.66
N SER A 187 -6.94 -4.93 -3.04
CA SER A 187 -7.77 -4.09 -2.18
C SER A 187 -8.17 -4.89 -0.93
N VAL A 188 -7.38 -4.78 0.14
CA VAL A 188 -7.72 -5.37 1.44
C VAL A 188 -8.95 -4.62 1.96
N THR A 189 -10.10 -5.28 1.89
CA THR A 189 -11.40 -4.79 2.39
C THR A 189 -11.62 -5.25 3.84
N SER A 190 -12.65 -4.70 4.48
CA SER A 190 -12.98 -5.01 5.88
C SER A 190 -13.19 -6.52 6.09
N GLY A 191 -12.52 -7.10 7.10
CA GLY A 191 -12.60 -8.53 7.43
C GLY A 191 -11.80 -9.47 6.54
N THR A 192 -11.12 -8.97 5.48
CA THR A 192 -10.24 -9.80 4.65
C THR A 192 -8.99 -10.21 5.41
N VAL A 193 -8.66 -11.50 5.39
CA VAL A 193 -7.42 -12.06 5.97
C VAL A 193 -6.63 -12.76 4.88
N ILE A 194 -5.39 -12.34 4.67
CA ILE A 194 -4.46 -12.99 3.73
C ILE A 194 -3.66 -14.05 4.49
N GLY A 195 -3.69 -15.30 4.01
CA GLY A 195 -2.97 -16.42 4.62
C GLY A 195 -1.49 -16.42 4.27
N SER A 196 -1.17 -16.27 2.98
CA SER A 196 0.18 -16.35 2.42
C SER A 196 0.27 -15.62 1.07
N PRO A 197 1.47 -15.47 0.49
CA PRO A 197 1.59 -15.21 -0.94
C PRO A 197 0.88 -16.29 -1.79
N SER A 198 0.36 -15.91 -2.96
CA SER A 198 -0.26 -16.83 -3.92
C SER A 198 0.77 -17.49 -4.83
N ALA A 199 0.33 -18.49 -5.60
CA ALA A 199 1.14 -19.12 -6.64
C ALA A 199 1.70 -18.11 -7.66
N ASP A 200 0.87 -17.17 -8.12
CA ASP A 200 1.29 -16.11 -9.04
C ASP A 200 2.22 -15.08 -8.40
N ASP A 201 2.00 -14.69 -7.14
CA ASP A 201 2.90 -13.78 -6.42
C ASP A 201 4.32 -14.39 -6.35
N VAL A 202 4.41 -15.66 -5.95
CA VAL A 202 5.68 -16.40 -5.90
C VAL A 202 6.28 -16.59 -7.29
N GLY A 203 5.44 -16.82 -8.30
CA GLY A 203 5.86 -16.91 -9.69
C GLY A 203 6.52 -15.62 -10.20
N GLY A 204 5.94 -14.46 -9.89
CA GLY A 204 6.51 -13.16 -10.20
C GLY A 204 7.85 -12.92 -9.48
N ILE A 205 7.93 -13.23 -8.19
CA ILE A 205 9.19 -13.14 -7.41
C ILE A 205 10.26 -14.04 -8.04
N LYS A 206 9.91 -15.29 -8.36
CA LYS A 206 10.81 -16.24 -9.02
C LYS A 206 11.31 -15.67 -10.34
N TYR A 207 10.43 -15.12 -11.16
CA TYR A 207 10.81 -14.52 -12.44
C TYR A 207 11.82 -13.36 -12.26
N LEU A 208 11.58 -12.45 -11.31
CA LEU A 208 12.44 -11.29 -11.07
C LEU A 208 13.80 -11.67 -10.50
N LEU A 209 13.83 -12.59 -9.52
CA LEU A 209 15.01 -12.89 -8.72
C LEU A 209 15.82 -14.09 -9.19
N ARG A 210 15.30 -14.92 -10.10
CA ARG A 210 16.04 -16.10 -10.60
C ARG A 210 17.37 -15.71 -11.24
N TYR A 211 18.34 -16.61 -11.08
CA TYR A 211 19.69 -16.49 -11.58
C TYR A 211 19.72 -16.32 -13.11
N GLY A 212 18.82 -16.99 -13.82
CA GLY A 212 18.70 -16.88 -15.27
C GLY A 212 18.10 -15.55 -15.77
N ASN A 213 17.59 -14.69 -14.89
CA ASN A 213 17.18 -13.34 -15.27
C ASN A 213 18.41 -12.42 -15.23
N ILE A 214 19.10 -12.31 -16.36
CA ILE A 214 20.36 -11.55 -16.48
C ILE A 214 20.05 -10.18 -17.08
N THR A 215 20.41 -9.11 -16.38
CA THR A 215 20.21 -7.73 -16.83
C THR A 215 21.50 -6.94 -16.68
N ARG A 216 21.71 -5.96 -17.56
CA ARG A 216 22.83 -5.01 -17.42
C ARG A 216 22.41 -3.92 -16.44
N GLU A 217 23.02 -3.90 -15.27
CA GLU A 217 22.59 -3.03 -14.17
C GLU A 217 23.77 -2.57 -13.31
N GLY A 218 23.63 -1.42 -12.67
CA GLY A 218 24.61 -0.89 -11.69
C GLY A 218 24.35 -1.42 -10.28
N LEU A 219 25.30 -1.30 -9.37
CA LEU A 219 25.05 -1.52 -7.95
C LEU A 219 24.22 -0.37 -7.36
N LEU A 220 23.57 -0.61 -6.21
CA LEU A 220 22.94 0.48 -5.46
C LEU A 220 23.99 1.52 -5.03
N PRO A 221 23.62 2.82 -4.90
CA PRO A 221 24.58 3.88 -4.58
C PRO A 221 25.32 3.73 -3.25
N ASP A 222 24.76 2.97 -2.30
CA ASP A 222 25.31 2.71 -0.97
C ASP A 222 26.10 1.40 -0.87
N VAL A 223 26.38 0.76 -2.01
CA VAL A 223 27.18 -0.46 -2.14
C VAL A 223 28.60 -0.11 -2.57
N ARG A 224 29.58 -0.75 -1.94
CA ARG A 224 31.01 -0.65 -2.28
C ARG A 224 31.71 -2.00 -2.19
N GLY A 225 32.95 -2.07 -2.66
CA GLY A 225 33.80 -3.25 -2.48
C GLY A 225 34.04 -3.51 -0.99
N ALA A 226 33.88 -4.77 -0.57
CA ALA A 226 34.25 -5.20 0.77
C ALA A 226 35.76 -5.53 0.83
N ALA A 227 36.34 -5.46 2.02
CA ALA A 227 37.74 -5.84 2.22
C ALA A 227 38.00 -7.28 1.73
N PRO A 228 39.11 -7.51 0.99
CA PRO A 228 40.23 -6.59 0.78
C PRO A 228 40.08 -5.63 -0.44
N ALA A 229 39.06 -5.79 -1.27
CA ALA A 229 38.91 -5.07 -2.54
C ALA A 229 38.13 -3.73 -2.41
N LEU A 230 38.59 -2.85 -1.50
CA LEU A 230 37.87 -1.62 -1.13
C LEU A 230 37.77 -0.54 -2.22
N THR A 231 38.56 -0.60 -3.30
CA THR A 231 38.64 0.46 -4.33
C THR A 231 38.46 -0.05 -5.77
N ASN A 232 38.45 -1.37 -5.98
CA ASN A 232 38.49 -1.99 -7.31
C ASN A 232 37.35 -3.01 -7.46
N TRP A 233 36.11 -2.53 -7.42
CA TRP A 233 34.93 -3.36 -7.65
C TRP A 233 34.19 -2.93 -8.92
N VAL A 234 33.47 -3.86 -9.54
CA VAL A 234 32.74 -3.63 -10.78
C VAL A 234 31.35 -3.09 -10.46
N ASN A 235 31.10 -1.84 -10.80
CA ASN A 235 29.79 -1.22 -10.56
C ASN A 235 28.73 -1.67 -11.60
N ILE A 236 28.99 -1.49 -12.89
CA ILE A 236 28.01 -1.80 -13.96
C ILE A 236 28.45 -3.06 -14.71
N ALA A 237 27.59 -4.07 -14.73
CA ALA A 237 27.83 -5.33 -15.42
C ALA A 237 26.51 -6.05 -15.75
N LEU A 238 26.60 -7.14 -16.53
CA LEU A 238 25.51 -8.10 -16.66
C LEU A 238 25.45 -8.93 -15.37
N ARG A 239 24.29 -8.92 -14.70
CA ARG A 239 24.09 -9.58 -13.41
C ARG A 239 22.90 -10.54 -13.43
N PRO A 240 23.09 -11.79 -12.99
CA PRO A 240 22.02 -12.68 -12.56
C PRO A 240 21.10 -12.02 -11.52
N GLY A 241 19.88 -12.52 -11.38
CA GLY A 241 19.05 -12.20 -10.21
C GLY A 241 19.71 -12.69 -8.91
N VAL A 242 19.41 -12.02 -7.80
CA VAL A 242 20.04 -12.28 -6.48
C VAL A 242 19.54 -13.54 -5.77
N GLU A 243 18.66 -14.31 -6.41
CA GLU A 243 18.02 -15.53 -5.90
C GLU A 243 17.09 -15.33 -4.70
N LYS A 244 17.49 -14.54 -3.70
CA LYS A 244 16.69 -14.25 -2.51
C LYS A 244 16.93 -12.83 -2.01
N VAL A 245 15.85 -12.17 -1.66
CA VAL A 245 15.86 -10.93 -0.88
C VAL A 245 15.39 -11.25 0.53
N THR A 246 16.20 -10.89 1.53
CA THR A 246 15.86 -11.03 2.94
C THR A 246 15.61 -9.64 3.52
N PHE A 247 14.46 -9.49 4.17
CA PHE A 247 14.13 -8.29 4.93
C PHE A 247 14.75 -8.35 6.32
N VAL A 248 15.51 -7.32 6.70
CA VAL A 248 16.19 -7.25 8.00
C VAL A 248 15.77 -5.98 8.73
N ARG A 249 15.31 -6.13 9.98
CA ARG A 249 14.95 -4.96 10.79
C ARG A 249 16.20 -4.18 11.15
N GLN A 250 16.21 -2.89 10.83
CA GLN A 250 17.30 -2.02 11.22
C GLN A 250 17.25 -1.73 12.72
N SER A 251 18.42 -1.80 13.36
CA SER A 251 18.57 -1.45 14.77
C SER A 251 18.41 0.05 14.99
N PHE A 252 17.98 0.45 16.17
CA PHE A 252 17.86 1.85 16.56
C PHE A 252 18.44 2.08 17.97
N SER A 253 18.86 3.30 18.24
CA SER A 253 19.31 3.73 19.56
C SER A 253 18.10 4.01 20.44
N ALA A 254 17.95 3.26 21.53
CA ALA A 254 16.87 3.51 22.50
C ALA A 254 16.92 4.93 23.13
N ALA A 255 18.10 5.55 23.19
CA ALA A 255 18.28 6.87 23.79
C ALA A 255 17.86 8.02 22.87
N SER A 256 18.00 7.86 21.55
CA SER A 256 17.71 8.94 20.57
C SER A 256 16.57 8.62 19.61
N GLY A 257 16.12 7.36 19.55
CA GLY A 257 15.18 6.87 18.54
C GLY A 257 15.78 6.81 17.12
N ALA A 258 17.06 7.17 16.94
CA ALA A 258 17.72 7.20 15.64
C ALA A 258 18.11 5.78 15.18
N PHE A 259 17.97 5.51 13.88
CA PHE A 259 18.47 4.28 13.28
C PHE A 259 20.00 4.21 13.35
N LEU A 260 20.52 3.01 13.64
CA LEU A 260 21.95 2.74 13.69
C LEU A 260 22.42 2.21 12.33
N PRO A 261 23.62 2.59 11.86
CA PRO A 261 24.18 2.04 10.63
C PRO A 261 24.26 0.52 10.66
N MET A 262 23.87 -0.14 9.57
CA MET A 262 24.01 -1.58 9.36
C MET A 262 24.86 -1.84 8.13
N THR A 263 25.89 -2.67 8.28
CA THR A 263 26.75 -3.13 7.18
C THR A 263 26.37 -4.55 6.79
N ASN A 264 25.85 -4.71 5.57
CA ASN A 264 25.53 -6.01 5.00
C ASN A 264 26.63 -6.41 4.02
N ARG A 265 27.29 -7.55 4.24
CA ARG A 265 28.30 -8.11 3.33
C ARG A 265 27.72 -9.25 2.53
N TYR A 266 28.04 -9.31 1.25
CA TYR A 266 27.55 -10.35 0.35
C TYR A 266 28.46 -10.53 -0.87
N THR A 267 28.43 -11.72 -1.44
CA THR A 267 29.08 -12.02 -2.71
C THR A 267 28.15 -11.65 -3.87
N ASP A 268 28.59 -10.73 -4.72
CA ASP A 268 27.94 -10.38 -6.00
C ASP A 268 28.47 -11.29 -7.12
N ALA A 269 27.61 -11.60 -8.08
CA ALA A 269 27.93 -12.37 -9.26
C ALA A 269 27.68 -11.52 -10.51
N TYR A 270 28.67 -11.43 -11.40
CA TYR A 270 28.56 -10.63 -12.61
C TYR A 270 29.35 -11.26 -13.76
N PHE A 271 28.97 -10.94 -15.00
CA PHE A 271 29.71 -11.39 -16.18
C PHE A 271 30.74 -10.34 -16.63
N ASP A 272 31.94 -10.82 -16.93
CA ASP A 272 33.00 -10.09 -17.61
C ASP A 272 33.35 -10.85 -18.90
N GLY A 273 32.84 -10.36 -20.04
CA GLY A 273 32.70 -11.18 -21.24
C GLY A 273 31.79 -12.38 -20.97
N ASP A 274 32.25 -13.57 -21.37
CA ASP A 274 31.51 -14.84 -21.17
C ASP A 274 31.83 -15.52 -19.82
N GLN A 275 32.68 -14.91 -18.98
CA GLN A 275 33.10 -15.48 -17.72
C GLN A 275 32.28 -14.92 -16.56
N LEU A 276 31.65 -15.83 -15.80
CA LEU A 276 31.01 -15.47 -14.54
C LEU A 276 32.10 -15.22 -13.48
N LYS A 277 32.16 -13.99 -12.97
CA LYS A 277 33.04 -13.56 -11.89
C LYS A 277 32.25 -13.27 -10.63
N ARG A 278 32.95 -13.27 -9.50
CA ARG A 278 32.41 -12.95 -8.18
C ARG A 278 33.23 -11.85 -7.54
N GLN A 279 32.57 -10.99 -6.78
CA GLN A 279 33.21 -9.95 -5.99
C GLN A 279 32.54 -9.84 -4.61
N GLU A 280 33.33 -9.51 -3.60
CA GLU A 280 32.82 -9.26 -2.25
C GLU A 280 32.41 -7.80 -2.13
N LEU A 281 31.15 -7.56 -1.77
CA LEU A 281 30.58 -6.23 -1.62
C LEU A 281 30.07 -6.03 -0.20
N GLU A 282 30.05 -4.77 0.22
CA GLU A 282 29.36 -4.35 1.43
C GLU A 282 28.43 -3.18 1.15
N ARG A 283 27.29 -3.19 1.81
CA ARG A 283 26.28 -2.14 1.75
C ARG A 283 26.09 -1.53 3.12
N ILE A 284 26.23 -0.21 3.21
CA ILE A 284 26.11 0.51 4.49
C ILE A 284 24.81 1.30 4.48
N THR A 285 23.84 0.80 5.24
CA THR A 285 22.51 1.42 5.37
C THR A 285 22.46 2.23 6.66
N THR A 286 22.26 3.54 6.56
CA THR A 286 22.13 4.45 7.73
C THR A 286 20.67 4.78 8.06
N GLN A 287 19.77 4.45 7.14
CA GLN A 287 18.32 4.53 7.29
C GLN A 287 17.70 3.30 6.64
N PRO A 288 16.46 2.92 7.05
CA PRO A 288 15.81 1.76 6.48
C PRO A 288 15.51 1.97 5.00
N ASP A 289 15.65 0.91 4.21
CA ASP A 289 15.20 0.91 2.82
C ASP A 289 13.70 1.07 2.72
N ILE A 290 12.97 0.50 3.70
CA ILE A 290 11.53 0.59 3.84
C ILE A 290 11.20 1.12 5.24
N LEU A 291 10.64 2.33 5.31
CA LEU A 291 10.17 2.92 6.55
C LEU A 291 8.66 2.74 6.69
N PHE A 292 8.23 2.06 7.74
CA PHE A 292 6.84 2.02 8.17
C PHE A 292 6.52 3.24 9.05
N THR A 293 5.46 3.98 8.69
CA THR A 293 5.06 5.21 9.38
C THR A 293 3.55 5.24 9.63
N GLY A 294 3.15 5.96 10.68
CA GLY A 294 1.77 6.33 10.94
C GLY A 294 1.57 7.82 10.69
N ARG A 295 0.60 8.22 9.87
CA ARG A 295 0.24 9.64 9.75
C ARG A 295 -1.20 9.83 9.28
N ASP A 296 -1.71 11.04 9.43
CA ASP A 296 -2.92 11.44 8.72
C ASP A 296 -2.58 11.61 7.23
N LEU A 297 -3.22 10.82 6.38
CA LEU A 297 -2.99 10.83 4.94
C LEU A 297 -3.92 11.79 4.20
N GLY A 298 -4.81 12.48 4.93
CA GLY A 298 -5.81 13.37 4.35
C GLY A 298 -6.95 12.60 3.68
N LEU A 299 -7.60 13.26 2.73
CA LEU A 299 -8.80 12.78 2.07
C LEU A 299 -8.59 12.63 0.56
N ALA A 300 -9.25 11.64 -0.03
CA ALA A 300 -9.49 11.53 -1.45
C ALA A 300 -10.99 11.40 -1.69
N TYR A 301 -11.56 12.30 -2.51
CA TYR A 301 -13.01 12.35 -2.76
C TYR A 301 -13.84 12.35 -1.47
N SER A 302 -13.44 13.16 -0.49
CA SER A 302 -14.08 13.23 0.84
C SER A 302 -13.97 11.97 1.70
N ASN A 303 -13.18 10.97 1.31
CA ASN A 303 -12.95 9.75 2.08
C ASN A 303 -11.53 9.73 2.66
N PRO A 304 -11.33 9.32 3.92
CA PRO A 304 -10.00 9.12 4.47
C PRO A 304 -9.14 8.20 3.61
N ILE A 305 -7.93 8.67 3.30
CA ILE A 305 -6.91 7.79 2.74
C ILE A 305 -6.41 6.92 3.90
N LEU A 306 -6.61 5.61 3.80
CA LEU A 306 -6.24 4.69 4.87
C LEU A 306 -4.79 4.25 4.77
N PHE A 307 -4.24 4.23 3.57
CA PHE A 307 -2.94 3.67 3.28
C PHE A 307 -2.29 4.41 2.11
N ALA A 308 -0.98 4.59 2.17
CA ALA A 308 -0.18 5.08 1.05
C ALA A 308 1.22 4.44 1.08
N ALA A 309 1.74 4.06 -0.08
CA ALA A 309 3.14 3.72 -0.26
C ALA A 309 3.83 4.85 -1.06
N GLY A 310 5.08 5.18 -0.70
CA GLY A 310 5.88 6.18 -1.41
C GLY A 310 6.13 5.76 -2.86
N GLY A 311 6.10 6.70 -3.81
CA GLY A 311 6.15 6.39 -5.24
C GLY A 311 7.51 5.89 -5.76
N VAL A 312 7.50 5.33 -6.96
CA VAL A 312 8.68 4.75 -7.67
C VAL A 312 9.62 5.78 -8.29
N SER A 313 9.50 7.06 -7.91
CA SER A 313 10.24 8.18 -8.51
C SER A 313 11.76 8.03 -8.41
N ASN A 314 12.23 7.33 -7.39
CA ASN A 314 13.63 7.02 -7.19
C ASN A 314 14.05 5.70 -7.83
N TRP A 315 13.19 4.89 -8.45
CA TRP A 315 13.63 3.67 -9.12
C TRP A 315 14.50 4.00 -10.35
N LEU A 316 15.48 3.16 -10.66
CA LEU A 316 16.40 3.40 -11.78
C LEU A 316 15.99 2.56 -12.98
N ASN A 317 15.54 3.21 -14.05
CA ASN A 317 15.34 2.56 -15.34
C ASN A 317 16.70 2.33 -16.03
N ASN A 318 17.03 1.06 -16.31
CA ASN A 318 18.25 0.66 -17.01
C ASN A 318 17.99 0.23 -18.46
N ALA A 319 16.84 0.55 -19.05
CA ALA A 319 16.50 0.15 -20.41
C ALA A 319 17.58 0.58 -21.43
N ALA A 320 18.12 1.80 -21.31
CA ALA A 320 19.24 2.27 -22.14
C ALA A 320 20.52 1.42 -21.98
N LEU A 321 20.85 0.97 -20.76
CA LEU A 321 21.98 0.06 -20.53
C LEU A 321 21.77 -1.31 -21.16
N ASN A 322 20.51 -1.67 -21.44
CA ASN A 322 20.10 -2.94 -22.04
C ASN A 322 19.71 -2.77 -23.53
N GLY A 323 20.14 -1.68 -24.17
CA GLY A 323 19.94 -1.47 -25.62
C GLY A 323 18.53 -1.02 -26.02
N GLN A 324 17.71 -0.57 -25.05
CA GLN A 324 16.35 -0.11 -25.25
C GLN A 324 16.18 1.30 -24.64
N PRO A 325 16.74 2.36 -25.23
CA PRO A 325 16.75 3.69 -24.61
C PRO A 325 15.36 4.26 -24.30
N ASP A 326 14.34 3.88 -25.07
CA ASP A 326 12.95 4.29 -24.87
C ASP A 326 12.11 3.22 -24.14
N GLY A 327 12.76 2.16 -23.66
CA GLY A 327 12.13 1.04 -22.96
C GLY A 327 11.72 1.40 -21.52
N ALA A 328 10.78 0.64 -20.97
CA ALA A 328 10.29 0.88 -19.62
C ALA A 328 11.17 0.26 -18.53
N GLY A 329 12.02 -0.69 -18.91
CA GLY A 329 12.97 -1.39 -18.07
C GLY A 329 13.91 -2.27 -18.91
N PRO A 330 14.65 -3.21 -18.30
CA PRO A 330 14.62 -3.57 -16.88
C PRO A 330 15.15 -2.45 -15.98
N GLY A 331 14.90 -2.54 -14.68
CA GLY A 331 15.35 -1.52 -13.73
C GLY A 331 15.68 -2.03 -12.34
N ILE A 332 16.22 -1.12 -11.52
CA ILE A 332 16.58 -1.38 -10.12
C ILE A 332 15.61 -0.63 -9.20
N ILE A 333 15.04 -1.35 -8.24
CA ILE A 333 14.31 -0.77 -7.11
C ILE A 333 15.32 -0.12 -6.16
N ARG A 334 15.11 1.16 -5.82
CA ARG A 334 16.03 1.91 -4.95
C ARG A 334 15.32 2.39 -3.67
N PRO A 335 16.04 2.49 -2.55
CA PRO A 335 15.57 3.15 -1.34
C PRO A 335 15.68 4.69 -1.46
N PRO A 336 15.08 5.45 -0.55
CA PRO A 336 14.15 5.02 0.50
C PRO A 336 12.73 4.83 -0.04
N MET A 337 12.00 3.89 0.54
CA MET A 337 10.55 3.73 0.39
C MET A 337 9.87 3.96 1.73
N THR A 338 8.63 4.45 1.69
CA THR A 338 7.83 4.68 2.89
C THR A 338 6.49 3.98 2.74
N ILE A 339 6.08 3.22 3.75
CA ILE A 339 4.77 2.61 3.84
C ILE A 339 4.02 3.29 4.98
N ALA A 340 3.02 4.09 4.63
CA ALA A 340 2.25 4.89 5.57
C ALA A 340 0.87 4.28 5.81
N PHE A 341 0.56 4.04 7.07
CA PHE A 341 -0.77 3.66 7.51
C PHE A 341 -1.46 4.85 8.19
N SER A 342 -2.74 5.03 7.88
CA SER A 342 -3.51 6.15 8.40
C SER A 342 -3.69 6.06 9.91
N THR A 343 -3.48 7.19 10.58
CA THR A 343 -3.70 7.36 12.02
C THR A 343 -4.98 8.15 12.32
N VAL A 344 -5.92 8.19 11.37
CA VAL A 344 -7.18 8.96 11.50
C VAL A 344 -8.05 8.50 12.68
N GLY A 345 -7.85 7.28 13.19
CA GLY A 345 -8.64 6.73 14.28
C GLY A 345 -9.99 6.21 13.81
N PHE A 346 -10.97 6.24 14.72
CA PHE A 346 -12.35 5.98 14.33
C PHE A 346 -12.92 7.22 13.64
N TYR A 347 -13.68 7.00 12.60
CA TYR A 347 -14.40 8.06 11.92
C TYR A 347 -15.77 7.58 11.48
N TYR A 348 -16.65 8.52 11.22
CA TYR A 348 -18.05 8.24 10.93
C TYR A 348 -18.50 8.96 9.68
N TYR A 349 -19.13 8.21 8.77
CA TYR A 349 -19.88 8.78 7.66
C TYR A 349 -21.28 9.16 8.13
N ASN A 350 -21.62 10.43 7.97
CA ASN A 350 -22.94 10.94 8.32
C ASN A 350 -23.59 11.46 7.04
N TYR A 351 -24.66 10.81 6.59
CA TYR A 351 -25.31 11.14 5.34
C TYR A 351 -26.58 11.96 5.59
N THR A 352 -26.66 13.14 4.98
CA THR A 352 -27.92 13.90 4.95
C THR A 352 -28.85 13.27 3.92
N THR A 353 -30.00 12.77 4.35
CA THR A 353 -31.10 12.38 3.46
C THR A 353 -32.36 13.19 3.78
N PRO A 354 -33.23 13.49 2.79
CA PRO A 354 -34.46 14.23 3.05
C PRO A 354 -35.30 13.59 4.16
N GLY A 355 -35.57 14.34 5.24
CA GLY A 355 -36.36 13.88 6.39
C GLY A 355 -35.55 13.51 7.63
N ILE A 356 -34.23 13.31 7.53
CA ILE A 356 -33.36 13.19 8.71
C ILE A 356 -33.11 14.57 9.30
N ARG A 357 -33.45 14.76 10.58
CA ARG A 357 -33.30 16.06 11.27
C ARG A 357 -32.01 16.21 12.08
N PHE A 358 -31.34 15.10 12.42
CA PHE A 358 -30.10 15.09 13.21
C PHE A 358 -29.12 14.05 12.67
N LEU A 359 -27.82 14.37 12.71
CA LEU A 359 -26.73 13.47 12.32
C LEU A 359 -25.92 13.12 13.56
N ASP A 360 -26.13 11.91 14.06
CA ASP A 360 -25.51 11.40 15.27
C ASP A 360 -24.77 10.08 15.04
N GLU A 361 -23.96 9.66 16.03
CA GLU A 361 -23.27 8.36 15.99
C GLU A 361 -24.25 7.19 15.77
N ARG A 362 -25.51 7.31 16.23
CA ARG A 362 -26.53 6.27 16.09
C ARG A 362 -27.01 6.10 14.65
N SER A 363 -27.09 7.18 13.89
CA SER A 363 -27.50 7.20 12.48
C SER A 363 -26.31 7.14 11.52
N ALA A 364 -25.10 7.33 12.04
CA ALA A 364 -23.87 7.27 11.26
C ALA A 364 -23.47 5.84 10.88
N SER A 365 -22.70 5.73 9.80
CA SER A 365 -21.98 4.50 9.46
C SER A 365 -20.53 4.62 9.88
N ARG A 366 -20.03 3.64 10.65
CA ARG A 366 -18.62 3.61 11.06
C ARG A 366 -17.73 3.45 9.82
N GLY A 367 -16.71 4.29 9.73
CA GLY A 367 -15.63 4.19 8.76
C GLY A 367 -14.68 3.03 9.04
N GLN A 368 -13.68 2.89 8.18
CA GLN A 368 -12.70 1.82 8.32
C GLN A 368 -11.62 2.17 9.34
N SER A 369 -11.13 1.18 10.07
CA SER A 369 -9.99 1.36 10.97
C SER A 369 -9.08 0.15 10.94
N TRP A 370 -7.86 0.29 11.44
CA TRP A 370 -6.88 -0.78 11.42
C TRP A 370 -7.11 -1.75 12.58
N ALA A 371 -6.82 -3.03 12.35
CA ALA A 371 -6.75 -4.05 13.37
C ALA A 371 -5.73 -5.12 12.96
N ARG A 372 -5.45 -6.06 13.86
CA ARG A 372 -4.85 -7.35 13.53
C ARG A 372 -5.83 -8.42 13.95
N PHE A 373 -6.20 -9.30 13.02
CA PHE A 373 -7.18 -10.36 13.27
C PHE A 373 -6.88 -11.60 12.40
N ASP A 374 -7.19 -12.78 12.93
CA ASP A 374 -7.23 -14.02 12.14
C ASP A 374 -8.67 -14.30 11.66
N SER A 375 -8.94 -15.47 11.10
CA SER A 375 -10.26 -15.84 10.58
C SER A 375 -11.34 -15.90 11.67
N GLU A 376 -10.97 -16.07 12.94
CA GLU A 376 -11.90 -16.25 14.05
C GLU A 376 -11.93 -15.06 15.03
N ASN A 377 -10.78 -14.45 15.32
CA ASN A 377 -10.56 -13.55 16.44
C ASN A 377 -9.97 -12.21 16.01
N ILE A 378 -10.49 -11.13 16.60
CA ILE A 378 -9.84 -9.83 16.58
C ILE A 378 -8.78 -9.82 17.70
N LEU A 379 -7.51 -9.87 17.32
CA LEU A 379 -6.38 -9.94 18.25
C LEU A 379 -6.09 -8.56 18.87
N VAL A 380 -6.17 -7.51 18.05
CA VAL A 380 -6.04 -6.11 18.50
C VAL A 380 -6.73 -5.17 17.50
N ALA A 381 -7.38 -4.12 17.99
CA ALA A 381 -7.85 -3.01 17.17
C ALA A 381 -6.98 -1.77 17.39
N PHE A 382 -6.82 -0.98 16.32
CA PHE A 382 -6.06 0.27 16.34
C PHE A 382 -6.95 1.46 15.97
N PRO A 383 -6.81 2.58 16.69
CA PRO A 383 -5.89 2.76 17.80
C PRO A 383 -6.38 2.02 19.06
N ARG A 384 -5.46 1.56 19.90
CA ARG A 384 -5.82 0.85 21.14
C ARG A 384 -6.42 1.86 22.13
N PRO A 385 -7.57 1.61 22.79
CA PRO A 385 -8.09 2.43 23.90
C PRO A 385 -6.98 3.07 24.75
N SER A 386 -6.94 4.41 24.84
CA SER A 386 -5.90 5.14 25.56
C SER A 386 -6.06 4.91 27.06
N PRO A 387 -4.99 5.06 27.85
CA PRO A 387 -5.13 5.12 29.30
C PRO A 387 -6.20 6.14 29.70
N ASP A 388 -6.95 5.83 30.76
CA ASP A 388 -8.08 6.64 31.21
C ASP A 388 -7.75 8.14 31.28
N GLY A 389 -8.53 8.96 30.56
CA GLY A 389 -8.46 10.42 30.65
C GLY A 389 -7.72 11.16 29.53
N SER A 390 -7.19 10.47 28.52
CA SER A 390 -6.71 11.15 27.30
C SER A 390 -7.89 11.78 26.54
N PRO A 391 -7.82 13.04 26.08
CA PRO A 391 -8.93 13.67 25.37
C PRO A 391 -9.00 13.24 23.90
N THR A 392 -10.20 12.90 23.42
CA THR A 392 -10.48 12.68 22.00
C THR A 392 -10.39 14.00 21.24
N LYS A 393 -9.56 14.05 20.19
CA LYS A 393 -9.59 15.18 19.24
C LYS A 393 -10.74 14.99 18.26
N LEU A 394 -11.87 15.66 18.48
CA LEU A 394 -13.02 15.66 17.58
C LEU A 394 -12.74 16.59 16.38
N ARG A 395 -12.84 16.04 15.17
CA ARG A 395 -12.72 16.79 13.90
C ARG A 395 -14.02 16.72 13.13
N LEU A 396 -14.48 17.85 12.62
CA LEU A 396 -15.61 17.92 11.70
C LEU A 396 -15.09 18.33 10.33
N ASN A 397 -15.30 17.47 9.34
CA ASN A 397 -14.98 17.72 7.95
C ASN A 397 -16.26 17.97 7.16
N PHE A 398 -16.34 19.14 6.55
CA PHE A 398 -17.48 19.60 5.76
C PHE A 398 -17.16 19.56 4.28
N THR A 399 -18.05 18.99 3.47
CA THR A 399 -17.81 18.79 2.04
C THR A 399 -18.99 19.30 1.21
N LEU A 400 -18.72 20.21 0.26
CA LEU A 400 -19.68 20.71 -0.75
C LEU A 400 -19.03 20.66 -2.13
N GLY A 401 -19.41 19.69 -2.97
CA GLY A 401 -18.72 19.46 -4.24
C GLY A 401 -17.23 19.19 -4.01
N ASN A 402 -16.36 20.04 -4.57
CA ASN A 402 -14.90 19.95 -4.41
C ASN A 402 -14.35 20.82 -3.25
N ILE A 403 -15.20 21.43 -2.43
CA ILE A 403 -14.77 22.29 -1.31
C ILE A 403 -14.80 21.49 -0.02
N ALA A 404 -13.66 21.38 0.65
CA ALA A 404 -13.53 20.79 1.98
C ALA A 404 -13.10 21.83 3.04
N ARG A 405 -13.71 21.79 4.22
CA ARG A 405 -13.33 22.60 5.39
C ARG A 405 -13.23 21.71 6.63
N GLU A 406 -12.18 21.89 7.43
CA GLU A 406 -11.99 21.18 8.70
C GLU A 406 -12.09 22.16 9.88
N THR A 407 -12.73 21.72 10.97
CA THR A 407 -12.57 22.31 12.30
C THR A 407 -12.32 21.21 13.33
N SER A 408 -11.55 21.49 14.39
CA SER A 408 -11.27 20.49 15.43
C SER A 408 -11.09 21.07 16.83
N TRP A 409 -11.45 20.28 17.83
CA TRP A 409 -11.22 20.59 19.25
C TRP A 409 -11.10 19.29 20.08
N ASN A 410 -10.67 19.40 21.33
CA ASN A 410 -10.46 18.27 22.24
C ASN A 410 -11.68 18.06 23.16
N LEU A 411 -12.08 16.80 23.37
CA LEU A 411 -13.10 16.36 24.32
C LEU A 411 -12.43 15.96 25.63
N TYR A 412 -12.42 16.87 26.61
CA TYR A 412 -11.79 16.64 27.90
C TYR A 412 -12.74 15.93 28.87
N GLY A 413 -12.37 14.72 29.28
CA GLY A 413 -13.11 13.90 30.26
C GLY A 413 -12.43 12.55 30.48
N PRO A 414 -12.91 11.71 31.42
CA PRO A 414 -12.46 10.33 31.50
C PRO A 414 -12.76 9.56 30.21
N THR A 415 -12.06 8.45 29.98
CA THR A 415 -12.41 7.53 28.88
C THR A 415 -13.84 7.03 29.09
N GLY A 416 -14.66 7.05 28.05
CA GLY A 416 -16.08 6.73 28.11
C GLY A 416 -17.00 7.91 28.47
N ALA A 417 -16.47 9.09 28.81
CA ALA A 417 -17.29 10.28 29.00
C ALA A 417 -18.04 10.64 27.72
N ARG A 418 -19.34 10.92 27.80
CA ARG A 418 -20.18 11.25 26.66
C ARG A 418 -20.39 12.76 26.58
N PHE A 419 -20.54 13.27 25.37
CA PHE A 419 -20.71 14.70 25.07
C PHE A 419 -21.80 14.90 24.02
N TYR A 420 -22.71 15.84 24.24
CA TYR A 420 -23.59 16.35 23.20
C TYR A 420 -22.82 17.25 22.22
N LEU A 421 -22.66 16.78 20.97
CA LEU A 421 -22.32 17.64 19.84
C LEU A 421 -23.57 18.40 19.42
N GLN A 422 -23.54 19.72 19.48
CA GLN A 422 -24.65 20.59 19.11
C GLN A 422 -24.29 21.49 17.94
N HIS A 423 -25.30 21.88 17.16
CA HIS A 423 -25.16 22.90 16.13
C HIS A 423 -26.18 24.05 16.33
N SER A 424 -25.88 25.20 15.76
CA SER A 424 -26.75 26.38 15.79
C SER A 424 -26.60 27.21 14.51
N ALA A 425 -27.69 27.78 14.02
CA ALA A 425 -27.67 28.70 12.88
C ALA A 425 -27.53 30.18 13.30
N ASP A 426 -27.72 30.49 14.59
CA ASP A 426 -27.82 31.87 15.09
C ASP A 426 -27.05 32.11 16.41
N LEU A 427 -26.30 31.11 16.89
CA LEU A 427 -25.62 31.05 18.19
C LEU A 427 -26.53 31.12 19.43
N ARG A 428 -27.85 31.18 19.25
CA ARG A 428 -28.84 31.32 20.34
C ARG A 428 -29.62 30.04 20.54
N SER A 429 -30.14 29.48 19.45
CA SER A 429 -30.86 28.22 19.43
C SER A 429 -29.90 27.09 19.11
N TRP A 430 -29.68 26.21 20.09
CA TRP A 430 -28.76 25.08 19.96
C TRP A 430 -29.54 23.78 19.89
N THR A 431 -29.13 22.95 18.93
CA THR A 431 -29.79 21.69 18.62
C THR A 431 -28.80 20.55 18.75
N ASN A 432 -29.16 19.48 19.45
CA ASN A 432 -28.34 18.27 19.55
C ASN A 432 -28.17 17.66 18.15
N SER A 433 -26.91 17.56 17.73
CA SER A 433 -26.49 16.90 16.49
C SER A 433 -26.18 15.44 16.80
N ALA A 434 -25.31 15.18 17.77
CA ALA A 434 -24.84 13.85 18.14
C ALA A 434 -24.56 13.71 19.64
N VAL A 435 -24.42 12.47 20.09
CA VAL A 435 -23.63 12.15 21.28
C VAL A 435 -22.32 11.54 20.82
N VAL A 436 -21.21 12.04 21.34
CA VAL A 436 -19.86 11.54 21.05
C VAL A 436 -19.19 11.09 22.34
N THR A 437 -18.39 10.03 22.28
CA THR A 437 -17.71 9.48 23.45
C THR A 437 -16.23 9.86 23.41
N ASN A 438 -15.68 10.28 24.55
CA ASN A 438 -14.24 10.38 24.70
C ASN A 438 -13.63 8.98 24.72
N THR A 439 -12.95 8.63 23.64
CA THR A 439 -12.20 7.38 23.49
C THR A 439 -10.70 7.58 23.68
N GLY A 440 -10.29 8.84 23.86
CA GLY A 440 -8.91 9.32 23.84
C GLY A 440 -8.19 9.18 22.50
N PHE A 441 -8.93 8.89 21.42
CA PHE A 441 -8.43 8.95 20.05
C PHE A 441 -9.05 10.07 19.26
N PRO A 442 -8.35 10.54 18.20
CA PRO A 442 -8.97 11.37 17.19
C PRO A 442 -10.24 10.69 16.66
N LEU A 443 -11.30 11.50 16.55
CA LEU A 443 -12.58 11.08 16.00
C LEU A 443 -12.98 12.07 14.92
N THR A 444 -13.23 11.59 13.70
CA THR A 444 -13.58 12.47 12.57
C THR A 444 -15.01 12.21 12.09
N TYR A 445 -15.82 13.25 11.97
CA TYR A 445 -17.15 13.20 11.36
C TYR A 445 -17.10 13.85 9.98
N PHE A 446 -17.61 13.14 8.97
CA PHE A 446 -17.78 13.66 7.62
C PHE A 446 -19.24 14.11 7.44
N LEU A 447 -19.43 15.40 7.19
CA LEU A 447 -20.73 16.05 7.06
C LEU A 447 -20.88 16.66 5.65
N PRO A 448 -21.77 16.12 4.80
CA PRO A 448 -22.10 16.76 3.53
C PRO A 448 -22.87 18.07 3.79
N MET A 449 -22.49 19.14 3.08
CA MET A 449 -23.21 20.42 3.10
C MET A 449 -24.15 20.50 1.90
N ASP A 450 -25.32 21.13 2.09
CA ASP A 450 -26.21 21.48 0.98
C ASP A 450 -25.89 22.87 0.41
N THR A 451 -26.41 23.18 -0.79
CA THR A 451 -26.21 24.47 -1.46
C THR A 451 -27.00 25.63 -0.84
N VAL A 452 -27.76 25.39 0.23
CA VAL A 452 -28.68 26.35 0.86
C VAL A 452 -28.20 26.76 2.27
N SER A 453 -27.14 26.14 2.79
CA SER A 453 -26.70 26.30 4.17
C SER A 453 -26.05 27.67 4.46
N ARG A 454 -26.66 28.41 5.39
CA ARG A 454 -26.11 29.58 6.09
C ARG A 454 -25.00 29.14 7.05
N SER A 455 -24.20 30.07 7.57
CA SER A 455 -23.16 29.80 8.58
C SER A 455 -23.71 28.99 9.77
N VAL A 456 -23.23 27.75 9.95
CA VAL A 456 -23.59 26.87 11.07
C VAL A 456 -22.45 26.82 12.07
N PHE A 457 -22.76 27.00 13.35
CA PHE A 457 -21.82 26.93 14.47
C PHE A 457 -21.94 25.59 15.18
N TYR A 458 -20.83 25.05 15.67
CA TYR A 458 -20.79 23.77 16.39
C TYR A 458 -20.16 23.94 17.77
N ARG A 459 -20.62 23.14 18.75
CA ARG A 459 -20.01 23.01 20.09
C ARG A 459 -20.16 21.59 20.61
N ALA A 460 -19.27 21.16 21.49
CA ALA A 460 -19.44 19.92 22.27
C ALA A 460 -19.58 20.27 23.75
N LEU A 461 -20.56 19.67 24.42
CA LEU A 461 -20.82 19.83 25.85
C LEU A 461 -20.89 18.45 26.51
N PRO A 462 -20.42 18.26 27.75
CA PRO A 462 -20.65 17.01 28.48
C PRO A 462 -22.13 16.61 28.50
N GLU A 463 -22.41 15.31 28.35
CA GLU A 463 -23.77 14.73 28.47
C GLU A 463 -24.30 14.76 29.90
#